data_AF-A0A9D4GNN8-F1
#
_entry.id   AF-A0A9D4GNN8-F1
#
_cell.length_a   1.000
_cell.length_b   1.000
_cell.length_c   1.000
_cell.angle_alpha   90.00
_cell.angle_beta   90.00
_cell.angle_gamma   90.00
#
_symmetry.space_group_name_H-M   'P 1'
#
loop_
_entity.id
_entity.type
_entity.pdbx_description
1 polymer ?
#
loop_
_entity_poly.entity_id
_entity_poly.type
_entity_poly.pdbx_seq_one_letter_code
_entity_poly.pdbx_strand_id
1 'polypeptide(L)'
;MVNSTTNTSTDINMDGEKLEEVTSCKYVGTTLSKYGTSTAEVQIIIAMATSAMTRRKIQAFEHKCLRRLLRITCTEHKTNE
;
A
#
# COMPACT_ATOMS: atom_id res chain seq x y z
N MET A 1 -30.87 -13.41 -13.39
CA MET A 1 -29.63 -13.15 -12.62
C MET A 1 -29.82 -11.83 -11.89
N VAL A 2 -30.15 -11.87 -10.60
CA VAL A 2 -30.42 -10.65 -9.81
C VAL A 2 -29.12 -10.26 -9.12
N ASN A 3 -28.51 -9.15 -9.53
CA ASN A 3 -27.38 -8.56 -8.82
C ASN A 3 -27.94 -7.70 -7.68
N SER A 4 -28.19 -8.30 -6.52
CA SER A 4 -28.62 -7.58 -5.33
C SER A 4 -27.42 -6.85 -4.73
N THR A 5 -27.22 -5.60 -5.11
CA THR A 5 -26.28 -4.69 -4.43
C THR A 5 -26.89 -4.26 -3.11
N THR A 6 -26.87 -5.14 -2.11
CA THR A 6 -27.22 -4.76 -0.74
C THR A 6 -26.03 -4.01 -0.16
N ASN A 7 -26.14 -2.68 -0.07
CA ASN A 7 -25.23 -1.87 0.73
C ASN A 7 -25.37 -2.32 2.19
N THR A 8 -24.55 -3.27 2.59
CA THR A 8 -24.47 -3.76 3.96
C THR A 8 -23.66 -2.74 4.76
N SER A 9 -24.33 -1.64 5.12
CA SER A 9 -23.82 -0.69 6.11
C SER A 9 -23.71 -1.43 7.45
N THR A 10 -22.53 -1.94 7.74
CA THR A 10 -22.21 -2.58 9.03
C THR A 10 -21.42 -1.57 9.84
N ASP A 11 -22.01 -1.08 10.93
CA ASP A 11 -21.31 -0.20 11.87
C ASP A 11 -20.18 -0.97 12.56
N ILE A 12 -18.95 -0.48 12.44
CA ILE A 12 -17.80 -1.05 13.12
C ILE A 12 -17.62 -0.30 14.44
N ASN A 13 -17.82 -0.97 15.56
CA ASN A 13 -17.64 -0.40 16.90
C ASN A 13 -16.32 -0.87 17.52
N MET A 14 -15.60 0.04 18.17
CA MET A 14 -14.43 -0.23 19.00
C MET A 14 -14.74 0.27 20.42
N ASP A 15 -14.62 -0.60 21.42
CA ASP A 15 -14.93 -0.29 22.83
C ASP A 15 -16.35 0.31 23.07
N GLY A 16 -17.30 -0.06 22.21
CA GLY A 16 -18.69 0.42 22.29
C GLY A 16 -18.94 1.77 21.63
N GLU A 17 -17.90 2.43 21.09
CA GLU A 17 -18.03 3.62 20.25
C GLU A 17 -17.96 3.27 18.76
N LYS A 18 -18.79 3.95 17.95
CA LYS A 18 -18.79 3.79 16.50
C LYS A 18 -17.56 4.46 15.90
N LEU A 19 -16.79 3.71 15.12
CA LEU A 19 -15.64 4.25 14.42
C LEU A 19 -16.07 5.23 13.32
N GLU A 20 -15.29 6.30 13.18
CA GLU A 20 -15.49 7.30 12.14
C GLU A 20 -15.19 6.72 10.75
N GLU A 21 -16.00 7.09 9.76
CA GLU A 21 -15.82 6.62 8.39
C GLU A 21 -14.60 7.30 7.75
N VAL A 22 -13.60 6.51 7.33
CA VAL A 22 -12.42 7.06 6.65
C VAL A 22 -12.79 7.46 5.23
N THR A 23 -12.92 8.77 5.01
CA THR A 23 -13.36 9.35 3.73
C THR A 23 -12.25 9.47 2.69
N SER A 24 -10.98 9.45 3.11
CA SER A 24 -9.85 9.46 2.18
C SER A 24 -8.62 8.76 2.77
N CYS A 25 -7.86 8.06 1.92
CA CYS A 25 -6.63 7.38 2.30
C CYS A 25 -5.49 7.79 1.36
N LYS A 26 -4.33 8.15 1.92
CA LYS A 26 -3.14 8.51 1.13
C LYS A 26 -2.16 7.34 1.04
N TYR A 27 -1.92 6.86 -0.17
CA TYR A 27 -0.91 5.83 -0.43
C TYR A 27 0.15 6.35 -1.41
N VAL A 28 1.41 6.37 -0.95
CA VAL A 28 2.61 6.70 -1.76
C VAL A 28 2.44 8.00 -2.58
N GLY A 29 1.78 9.01 -1.98
CA GLY A 29 1.60 10.33 -2.57
C GLY A 29 0.26 10.57 -3.27
N THR A 30 -0.56 9.55 -3.47
CA THR A 30 -1.92 9.68 -4.02
C THR A 30 -3.00 9.54 -2.95
N THR A 31 -4.00 10.40 -3.02
CA THR A 31 -5.19 10.35 -2.15
C THR A 31 -6.31 9.61 -2.86
N LEU A 32 -6.76 8.50 -2.28
CA LEU A 32 -7.96 7.78 -2.69
C LEU A 32 -9.14 8.31 -1.86
N SER A 33 -10.15 8.87 -2.51
CA SER A 33 -11.39 9.31 -1.87
C SER A 33 -12.40 8.15 -1.82
N LYS A 34 -13.29 8.13 -0.82
CA LYS A 34 -14.40 7.15 -0.72
C LYS A 34 -15.37 7.21 -1.91
N TYR A 35 -15.43 8.35 -2.59
CA TYR A 35 -16.20 8.54 -3.82
C TYR A 35 -15.36 8.32 -5.09
N GLY A 36 -14.05 8.10 -4.92
CA GLY A 36 -13.09 7.81 -5.97
C GLY A 36 -13.17 6.34 -6.41
N THR A 37 -14.35 5.92 -6.84
CA THR A 37 -14.59 4.62 -7.49
C THR A 37 -14.40 4.71 -9.01
N SER A 38 -13.70 5.74 -9.50
CA SER A 38 -13.30 5.78 -10.90
C SER A 38 -12.29 4.68 -11.15
N THR A 39 -12.58 3.78 -12.09
CA THR A 39 -11.66 2.72 -12.52
C THR A 39 -10.28 3.26 -12.87
N ALA A 40 -10.21 4.51 -13.37
CA ALA A 40 -8.98 5.21 -13.64
C ALA A 40 -8.13 5.48 -12.38
N GLU A 41 -8.75 5.92 -11.28
CA GLU A 41 -8.03 6.22 -10.02
C GLU A 41 -7.44 4.95 -9.40
N VAL A 42 -8.23 3.87 -9.39
CA VAL A 42 -7.78 2.56 -8.90
C VAL A 42 -6.62 2.04 -9.75
N GLN A 43 -6.70 2.14 -11.07
CA GLN A 43 -5.62 1.73 -11.97
C GLN A 43 -4.34 2.54 -11.76
N ILE A 44 -4.45 3.86 -11.54
CA ILE A 44 -3.30 4.73 -11.26
C ILE A 44 -2.60 4.29 -9.97
N ILE A 45 -3.35 4.03 -8.89
CA ILE A 45 -2.78 3.57 -7.62
C ILE A 45 -2.08 2.21 -7.78
N ILE A 46 -2.71 1.26 -8.47
CA ILE A 46 -2.12 -0.05 -8.75
C ILE A 46 -0.82 0.11 -9.55
N ALA A 47 -0.82 0.94 -10.58
CA ALA A 47 0.35 1.20 -11.41
C ALA A 47 1.51 1.81 -10.60
N MET A 48 1.23 2.79 -9.74
CA MET A 48 2.25 3.39 -8.87
C MET A 48 2.77 2.41 -7.82
N ALA A 49 1.89 1.64 -7.17
CA ALA A 49 2.29 0.61 -6.22
C ALA A 49 3.22 -0.42 -6.88
N THR A 50 2.87 -0.87 -8.09
CA THR A 50 3.66 -1.81 -8.88
C THR A 50 5.02 -1.22 -9.28
N SER A 51 5.04 0.03 -9.73
CA SER A 51 6.26 0.77 -10.08
C SER A 51 7.18 0.93 -8.87
N ALA A 52 6.64 1.34 -7.71
CA ALA A 52 7.40 1.48 -6.47
C ALA A 52 7.98 0.14 -5.99
N MET A 53 7.21 -0.95 -6.06
CA MET A 53 7.68 -2.30 -5.72
C MET A 53 8.81 -2.75 -6.65
N THR A 54 8.68 -2.48 -7.95
CA THR A 54 9.70 -2.81 -8.96
C THR A 54 10.99 -2.04 -8.71
N ARG A 55 10.90 -0.73 -8.45
CA ARG A 55 12.05 0.11 -8.08
C ARG A 55 12.77 -0.42 -6.83
N ARG A 56 12.05 -0.79 -5.79
CA ARG A 56 12.64 -1.37 -4.57
C ARG A 56 13.37 -2.69 -4.85
N LYS A 57 12.81 -3.55 -5.71
CA LYS A 57 13.47 -4.81 -6.11
C LYS A 57 14.77 -4.56 -6.87
N ILE A 58 14.76 -3.59 -7.80
CA ILE A 58 15.96 -3.20 -8.56
C ILE A 58 17.03 -2.66 -7.61
N GLN A 59 16.67 -1.71 -6.73
CA GLN A 59 17.62 -1.16 -5.74
C GLN A 59 18.17 -2.25 -4.82
N ALA A 60 17.34 -3.17 -4.33
CA ALA A 60 17.80 -4.29 -3.51
C ALA A 60 18.79 -5.18 -4.27
N PHE A 61 18.53 -5.44 -5.56
CA PHE A 61 19.43 -6.19 -6.43
C PHE A 61 20.76 -5.45 -6.66
N GLU A 62 20.71 -4.17 -7.01
CA GLU A 62 21.90 -3.33 -7.20
C GLU A 62 22.76 -3.30 -5.94
N HIS A 63 22.14 -3.06 -4.78
CA HIS A 63 22.84 -3.05 -3.49
C HIS A 63 23.47 -4.42 -3.19
N LYS A 64 22.79 -5.53 -3.51
CA LYS A 64 23.34 -6.88 -3.35
C LYS A 64 24.55 -7.11 -4.28
N CYS A 65 24.45 -6.69 -5.55
CA CYS A 65 25.53 -6.82 -6.53
C CYS A 65 26.75 -5.98 -6.16
N LEU A 66 26.54 -4.72 -5.78
CA LEU A 66 27.60 -3.81 -5.33
C LEU A 66 28.31 -4.35 -4.09
N ARG A 67 27.56 -4.85 -3.09
CA ARG A 67 28.16 -5.49 -1.91
C ARG A 67 29.02 -6.69 -2.28
N ARG A 68 28.56 -7.54 -3.20
CA ARG A 68 29.32 -8.69 -3.68
C ARG A 68 30.62 -8.28 -4.38
N LEU A 69 30.57 -7.25 -5.24
CA LEU A 69 31.73 -6.72 -5.94
C LEU A 69 32.77 -6.13 -4.97
N LEU A 70 32.29 -5.36 -3.99
CA LEU A 70 33.12 -4.69 -2.99
C LEU A 70 33.52 -5.60 -1.81
N ARG A 71 33.11 -6.87 -1.83
CA ARG A 71 33.32 -7.86 -0.74
C ARG A 71 32.82 -7.36 0.63
N ILE A 72 31.73 -6.60 0.64
CA ILE A 72 31.11 -6.11 1.88
C ILE A 72 30.14 -7.18 2.39
N THR A 73 30.34 -7.62 3.63
CA THR A 73 29.41 -8.52 4.33
C THR A 73 28.19 -7.75 4.82
N CYS A 74 26.99 -8.30 4.61
CA CYS A 74 25.78 -7.77 5.23
C CYS A 74 25.85 -8.04 6.74
N THR A 75 26.06 -7.01 7.55
CA THR A 75 25.67 -7.07 8.97
C THR A 75 24.14 -6.97 9.05
N GLU A 76 23.53 -7.86 9.82
CA GLU A 76 22.09 -7.92 9.99
C GLU A 76 21.54 -6.62 10.59
N HIS A 77 20.27 -6.37 10.29
CA HIS A 77 19.51 -5.21 10.68
C HIS A 77 19.42 -5.10 12.22
N LYS A 78 19.91 -4.02 12.82
CA LYS A 78 19.53 -3.64 14.18
C LYS A 78 18.20 -2.88 14.11
N THR A 79 17.12 -3.53 14.53
CA THR A 79 15.93 -2.83 15.01
C THR A 79 16.30 -2.06 16.27
N ASN A 80 16.05 -0.75 16.29
CA ASN A 80 16.07 0.02 17.53
C ASN A 80 14.73 -0.24 18.22
N GLU A 81 14.78 -1.06 19.27
CA GLU A 81 13.74 -1.12 20.30
C GLU A 81 13.54 0.24 21.00
#